data_AF-A0A7C9AMR0-F1
#
_entry.id   AF-A0A7C9AMR0-F1
#
_cell.length_a   1.000
_cell.length_b   1.000
_cell.length_c   1.000
_cell.angle_alpha   90.00
_cell.angle_beta   90.00
_cell.angle_gamma   90.00
#
_symmetry.space_group_name_H-M   'P 1'
#
loop_
_entity.id
_entity.type
_entity.pdbx_description
1 polymer ?
#
loop_
_entity_poly.entity_id
_entity_poly.type
_entity_poly.pdbx_seq_one_letter_code
_entity_poly.pdbx_strand_id
1 'polypeptide(L)'
;LSADFIKYVESEVSRLEELKSSKLKELVLKKRSELEEICRKTHLVPEADGETEHLMAAIESGALDPASILEQIELEVYKVKEEAFSRKEILEKVEKWLSAREEEEWLEQYNMD
;
A
#
# COMPACT_ATOMS: atom_id res chain seq x y z
N LEU A 1 8.75 12.30 44.62
CA LEU A 1 7.88 11.70 43.59
C LEU A 1 6.89 10.78 44.32
N SER A 2 5.57 10.95 44.15
CA SER A 2 4.57 10.11 44.84
C SER A 2 4.40 8.77 44.11
N ALA A 3 4.08 7.71 44.85
CA ALA A 3 3.75 6.39 44.29
C ALA A 3 2.56 6.45 43.32
N ASP A 4 1.56 7.30 43.63
CA ASP A 4 0.38 7.49 42.77
C ASP A 4 0.76 8.11 41.43
N PHE A 5 1.72 9.04 41.44
CA PHE A 5 2.21 9.68 40.22
C PHE A 5 3.01 8.71 39.34
N ILE A 6 3.82 7.84 39.96
CA ILE A 6 4.57 6.79 39.23
C ILE A 6 3.57 5.83 38.54
N LYS A 7 2.56 5.35 39.26
CA LYS A 7 1.51 4.48 38.71
C LYS A 7 0.76 5.12 37.54
N TYR A 8 0.44 6.40 37.67
CA TYR A 8 -0.19 7.16 36.59
C TYR A 8 0.70 7.20 35.35
N VAL A 9 1.98 7.54 35.49
CA VAL A 9 2.93 7.58 34.38
C VAL A 9 3.07 6.20 33.72
N GLU A 10 3.18 5.12 34.49
CA GLU A 10 3.23 3.75 33.95
C GLU A 10 1.97 3.42 33.13
N SER A 11 0.78 3.75 33.64
CA SER A 11 -0.47 3.51 32.92
C SER A 11 -0.58 4.33 31.63
N GLU A 12 -0.06 5.56 31.65
CA GLU A 12 -0.05 6.44 30.49
C GLU A 12 0.94 5.96 29.43
N VAL A 13 2.10 5.43 29.84
CA VAL A 13 3.06 4.81 28.92
C VAL A 13 2.43 3.59 28.23
N SER A 14 1.82 2.67 28.97
CA SER A 14 1.14 1.51 28.37
C SER A 14 0.05 1.93 27.37
N ARG A 15 -0.77 2.92 27.73
CA ARG A 15 -1.82 3.47 26.85
C ARG A 15 -1.23 4.05 25.56
N LEU A 16 -0.10 4.75 25.65
CA LEU A 16 0.59 5.33 24.50
C LEU A 16 1.24 4.25 23.61
N GLU A 17 1.78 3.19 24.19
CA GLU A 17 2.34 2.06 23.44
C GLU A 17 1.25 1.33 22.63
N GLU A 18 0.09 1.07 23.24
CA GLU A 18 -1.07 0.50 22.54
C GLU A 18 -1.54 1.41 21.40
N LEU A 19 -1.66 2.72 21.66
CA LEU A 19 -2.05 3.69 20.65
C LEU A 19 -1.04 3.76 19.49
N LYS A 20 0.27 3.74 19.79
CA LYS A 20 1.34 3.72 18.80
C LYS A 20 1.24 2.46 17.93
N SER A 21 1.07 1.29 18.54
CA SER A 21 0.89 0.03 17.82
C SER A 21 -0.33 0.05 16.90
N SER A 22 -1.47 0.54 17.40
CA SER A 22 -2.69 0.69 16.61
C SER A 22 -2.49 1.62 15.41
N LYS A 23 -1.86 2.78 15.61
CA LYS A 23 -1.59 3.76 14.55
C LYS A 23 -0.60 3.24 13.51
N LEU A 24 0.40 2.48 13.94
CA LEU A 24 1.40 1.93 13.03
C LEU A 24 0.79 0.85 12.13
N LYS A 25 -0.11 0.01 12.66
CA LYS A 25 -0.90 -0.94 11.86
C LYS A 25 -1.78 -0.22 10.83
N GLU A 26 -2.45 0.87 11.23
CA GLU A 26 -3.23 1.70 10.31
C GLU A 26 -2.38 2.25 9.15
N LEU A 27 -1.17 2.73 9.44
CA LEU A 27 -0.23 3.23 8.43
C LEU A 27 0.23 2.12 7.47
N VAL A 28 0.58 0.95 8.00
CA VAL A 28 0.95 -0.22 7.19
C VAL A 28 -0.16 -0.56 6.20
N LEU A 29 -1.42 -0.63 6.65
CA LEU A 29 -2.55 -0.92 5.77
C LEU A 29 -2.73 0.15 4.68
N LYS A 30 -2.67 1.44 5.05
CA LYS A 30 -2.77 2.54 4.08
C LYS A 30 -1.67 2.49 3.02
N LYS A 31 -0.43 2.23 3.43
CA LYS A 31 0.71 2.13 2.52
C LYS A 31 0.62 0.93 1.59
N ARG A 32 0.08 -0.20 2.06
CA ARG A 32 -0.23 -1.33 1.19
C ARG A 32 -1.28 -0.99 0.14
N SER A 33 -2.36 -0.32 0.51
CA SER A 33 -3.37 0.12 -0.45
C SER A 33 -2.80 1.08 -1.50
N GLU A 34 -1.89 1.99 -1.11
CA GLU A 34 -1.16 2.84 -2.05
C GLU A 34 -0.33 2.02 -3.05
N LEU A 35 0.43 1.03 -2.56
CA LEU A 35 1.23 0.13 -3.39
C LEU A 35 0.35 -0.64 -4.39
N GLU A 36 -0.73 -1.25 -3.93
CA GLU A 36 -1.69 -2.01 -4.75
C GLU A 36 -2.33 -1.12 -5.83
N GLU A 37 -2.66 0.13 -5.49
CA GLU A 37 -3.24 1.08 -6.44
C GLU A 37 -2.26 1.45 -7.55
N ILE A 38 -0.99 1.70 -7.21
CA ILE A 38 0.06 2.00 -8.20
C ILE A 38 0.23 0.80 -9.12
N CYS A 39 0.45 -0.39 -8.57
CA CYS A 39 0.64 -1.61 -9.34
C CYS A 39 -0.52 -1.91 -10.29
N ARG A 40 -1.76 -1.75 -9.83
CA ARG A 40 -2.96 -1.90 -10.67
C ARG A 40 -3.00 -0.89 -11.81
N LYS A 41 -2.69 0.38 -11.55
CA LYS A 41 -2.70 1.45 -12.57
C LYS A 41 -1.58 1.30 -13.60
N THR A 42 -0.44 0.75 -13.19
CA THR A 42 0.76 0.66 -14.02
C THR A 42 0.97 -0.73 -14.60
N HIS A 43 0.04 -1.65 -14.33
CA HIS A 43 0.11 -3.07 -14.68
C HIS A 43 1.44 -3.72 -14.23
N LEU A 44 2.01 -3.24 -13.12
CA LEU A 44 3.17 -3.83 -12.48
C LEU A 44 2.71 -4.93 -11.52
N VAL A 45 3.44 -6.03 -11.50
CA VAL A 45 3.27 -7.07 -10.49
C VAL A 45 4.22 -6.71 -9.33
N PRO A 46 3.73 -6.50 -8.11
CA PRO A 46 4.61 -6.33 -6.96
C PRO A 46 5.45 -7.60 -6.79
N GLU A 47 6.75 -7.48 -6.51
CA GLU A 47 7.63 -8.63 -6.24
C GLU A 47 7.13 -9.47 -5.04
N ALA A 48 6.30 -8.85 -4.19
CA ALA A 48 5.88 -9.37 -2.89
C ALA A 48 4.57 -10.18 -2.86
N ASP A 49 3.96 -10.53 -3.99
CA ASP A 49 2.58 -11.09 -4.01
C ASP A 49 2.41 -12.41 -3.20
N GLY A 50 3.51 -13.13 -2.92
CA GLY A 50 3.53 -14.28 -1.99
C GLY A 50 4.06 -13.97 -0.58
N GLU A 51 4.77 -12.86 -0.37
CA GLU A 51 5.43 -12.52 0.91
C GLU A 51 4.57 -11.59 1.78
N THR A 52 3.66 -10.82 1.19
CA THR A 52 2.78 -9.86 1.89
C THR A 52 1.73 -10.49 2.80
N GLU A 53 1.22 -11.68 2.48
CA GLU A 53 0.34 -12.44 3.39
C GLU A 53 1.13 -13.02 4.57
N HIS A 54 2.34 -13.54 4.32
CA HIS A 54 3.23 -14.05 5.36
C HIS A 54 3.70 -12.96 6.33
N LEU A 55 4.01 -11.76 5.83
CA LEU A 55 4.37 -10.60 6.65
C LEU A 55 3.21 -10.17 7.56
N MET A 56 1.96 -10.28 7.09
CA MET A 56 0.76 -9.91 7.85
C MET A 56 0.49 -10.89 8.99
N ALA A 57 0.62 -12.19 8.73
CA ALA A 57 0.56 -13.22 9.77
C ALA A 57 1.70 -13.08 10.81
N ALA A 58 2.89 -12.64 10.38
CA ALA A 58 4.01 -12.35 11.28
C ALA A 58 3.76 -11.12 12.17
N ILE A 59 3.01 -10.12 11.69
CA ILE A 59 2.56 -8.96 12.50
C ILE A 59 1.55 -9.41 13.56
N GLU A 60 0.58 -10.25 13.19
CA GLU A 60 -0.46 -10.73 14.11
C GLU A 60 0.10 -11.62 15.22
N SER A 61 1.14 -12.40 14.91
CA SER A 61 1.86 -13.21 15.89
C SER A 61 2.88 -12.42 16.74
N GLY A 62 3.10 -11.13 16.45
CA GLY A 62 4.09 -10.29 17.14
C GLY A 62 5.56 -10.67 16.81
N ALA A 63 5.77 -11.48 15.78
CA ALA A 63 7.10 -11.92 15.34
C ALA A 63 7.88 -10.82 14.60
N LEU A 64 7.18 -9.82 14.04
CA LEU A 64 7.77 -8.70 13.31
C LEU A 64 7.27 -7.36 13.84
N ASP A 65 8.20 -6.41 14.01
CA ASP A 65 7.90 -5.04 14.42
C ASP A 65 7.19 -4.29 13.28
N PRO A 66 6.00 -3.69 13.53
CA PRO A 66 5.26 -3.00 12.47
C PRO A 66 6.01 -1.80 11.87
N ALA A 67 7.01 -1.23 12.55
CA ALA A 67 7.80 -0.11 11.99
C ALA A 67 8.72 -0.59 10.88
N SER A 68 9.38 -1.73 11.10
CA SER A 68 10.25 -2.38 10.10
C SER A 68 9.46 -2.77 8.85
N ILE A 69 8.20 -3.22 9.02
CA ILE A 69 7.32 -3.53 7.88
C ILE A 69 6.92 -2.28 7.12
N LEU A 70 6.58 -1.20 7.84
CA LEU A 70 6.24 0.06 7.21
C LEU A 70 7.39 0.57 6.32
N GLU A 71 8.62 0.52 6.84
CA GLU A 71 9.83 0.91 6.08
C GLU A 71 10.01 0.06 4.81
N GLN A 72 9.81 -1.26 4.90
CA GLN A 72 9.87 -2.15 3.74
C GLN A 72 8.81 -1.81 2.68
N ILE A 73 7.57 -1.53 3.09
CA ILE A 73 6.50 -1.15 2.15
C ILE A 73 6.82 0.22 1.52
N GLU A 74 7.34 1.17 2.28
CA GLU A 74 7.73 2.48 1.75
C GLU A 74 8.84 2.39 0.71
N LEU A 75 9.83 1.51 0.94
CA LEU A 75 10.86 1.21 -0.06
C LEU A 75 10.25 0.60 -1.32
N GLU A 76 9.31 -0.33 -1.17
CA GLU A 76 8.66 -0.97 -2.32
C GLU A 76 7.80 0.01 -3.11
N VAL A 77 7.03 0.88 -2.42
CA VAL A 77 6.29 1.99 -3.02
C VAL A 77 7.23 2.90 -3.83
N TYR A 78 8.41 3.20 -3.29
CA TYR A 78 9.40 3.99 -4.01
C TYR A 78 9.85 3.30 -5.30
N LYS A 79 10.23 2.02 -5.24
CA LYS A 79 10.67 1.26 -6.44
C LYS A 79 9.58 1.19 -7.51
N VAL A 80 8.34 0.87 -7.14
CA VAL A 80 7.26 0.77 -8.15
C VAL A 80 6.92 2.14 -8.76
N LYS A 81 7.11 3.24 -8.02
CA LYS A 81 6.94 4.60 -8.57
C LYS A 81 8.03 4.93 -9.58
N GLU A 82 9.29 4.60 -9.28
CA GLU A 82 10.39 4.77 -10.22
C GLU A 82 10.19 3.94 -11.49
N GLU A 83 9.76 2.68 -11.38
CA GLU A 83 9.48 1.83 -12.53
C GLU A 83 8.26 2.30 -13.33
N ALA A 84 7.21 2.76 -12.65
CA ALA A 84 6.06 3.37 -13.31
C ALA A 84 6.46 4.62 -14.08
N PHE A 85 7.36 5.43 -13.51
CA PHE A 85 7.89 6.63 -14.15
C PHE A 85 8.75 6.27 -15.37
N SER A 86 9.62 5.26 -15.26
CA SER A 86 10.47 4.81 -16.37
C SER A 86 9.66 4.32 -17.59
N ARG A 87 8.47 3.75 -17.35
CA ARG A 87 7.57 3.21 -18.39
C ARG A 87 6.46 4.18 -18.83
N LYS A 88 6.47 5.43 -18.35
CA LYS A 88 5.37 6.39 -18.52
C LYS A 88 4.89 6.53 -19.97
N GLU A 89 5.81 6.68 -20.93
CA GLU A 89 5.44 6.85 -22.34
C GLU A 89 4.70 5.64 -22.93
N ILE A 90 5.05 4.43 -22.47
CA ILE A 90 4.39 3.19 -22.92
C ILE A 90 2.99 3.13 -22.32
N LEU A 91 2.85 3.42 -21.03
CA LEU A 91 1.55 3.44 -20.34
C LEU A 91 0.59 4.44 -21.00
N GLU A 92 1.07 5.65 -21.35
CA GLU A 92 0.27 6.66 -22.07
C GLU A 92 -0.17 6.18 -23.46
N LYS A 93 0.66 5.41 -24.17
CA LYS A 93 0.29 4.83 -25.47
C LYS A 93 -0.74 3.72 -25.33
N VAL A 94 -0.61 2.88 -24.29
CA VAL A 94 -1.58 1.82 -23.99
C VAL A 94 -2.94 2.41 -23.65
N GLU A 95 -2.99 3.45 -22.82
CA GLU A 95 -4.23 4.15 -22.47
C GLU A 95 -4.92 4.73 -23.72
N LYS A 96 -4.16 5.43 -24.58
CA LYS A 96 -4.69 5.95 -25.86
C LYS A 96 -5.23 4.85 -26.76
N TRP A 97 -4.55 3.71 -26.84
CA TRP A 97 -4.97 2.58 -27.65
C TRP A 97 -6.25 1.93 -27.12
N LEU A 98 -6.38 1.77 -25.80
CA LEU A 98 -7.60 1.28 -25.17
C LEU A 98 -8.79 2.20 -25.45
N SER A 99 -8.63 3.52 -25.27
CA SER A 99 -9.71 4.47 -25.57
C SER A 99 -10.10 4.48 -27.05
N ALA A 100 -9.12 4.39 -27.97
CA ALA A 100 -9.41 4.33 -29.39
C ALA A 100 -10.20 3.06 -29.77
N ARG A 101 -9.88 1.93 -29.13
CA ARG A 101 -10.60 0.66 -29.31
C ARG A 101 -12.04 0.75 -28.77
N GLU A 102 -12.24 1.35 -27.60
CA GLU A 102 -13.59 1.56 -27.03
C GLU A 102 -14.44 2.47 -27.91
N GLU A 103 -13.86 3.54 -28.46
CA GLU A 103 -14.53 4.44 -29.41
C GLU A 103 -14.91 3.69 -30.70
N GLU A 104 -14.01 2.87 -31.24
CA GLU A 104 -14.27 2.06 -32.44
C GLU A 104 -15.45 1.10 -32.21
N GLU A 105 -15.45 0.37 -31.09
CA GLU A 105 -16.55 -0.54 -30.71
C GLU A 105 -17.88 0.22 -30.56
N TRP A 106 -17.85 1.41 -29.95
CA TRP A 106 -19.04 2.26 -29.82
C TRP A 106 -19.57 2.73 -31.17
N LEU A 107 -18.69 3.13 -32.10
CA LEU A 107 -19.07 3.53 -33.46
C LEU A 107 -19.62 2.36 -34.28
N GLU A 108 -19.05 1.16 -34.15
CA GLU A 108 -19.56 -0.06 -34.78
C GLU A 108 -20.98 -0.37 -34.32
N GLN A 109 -21.23 -0.34 -33.00
CA GLN A 109 -22.56 -0.55 -32.43
C GLN A 109 -23.56 0.50 -32.94
N TYR A 110 -23.16 1.78 -32.95
CA TYR A 110 -24.01 2.86 -33.46
C TYR A 110 -24.41 2.65 -34.94
N ASN A 111 -23.49 2.16 -35.78
CA ASN A 111 -23.75 1.93 -37.20
C ASN A 111 -24.64 0.69 -37.47
N MET A 112 -24.90 -0.13 -36.45
CA MET A 112 -25.76 -1.32 -36.54
C MET A 112 -27.22 -1.06 -36.10
N ASP A 113 -27.50 0.08 -35.47
CA ASP A 113 -28.84 0.55 -35.08
C ASP A 113 -29.49 1.43 -36.17
#